data_AF-A0A9E5KIS5-F1
#
_entry.id   AF-A0A9E5KIS5-F1
#
_cell.length_a   1.000
_cell.length_b   1.000
_cell.length_c   1.000
_cell.angle_alpha   90.00
_cell.angle_beta   90.00
_cell.angle_gamma   90.00
#
_symmetry.space_group_name_H-M   'P 1'
#
loop_
_entity.id
_entity.type
_entity.pdbx_description
1 polymer ?
#
loop_
_entity_poly.entity_id
_entity_poly.type
_entity_poly.pdbx_seq_one_letter_code
_entity_poly.pdbx_strand_id
1 'polypeptide(L)'
;MSNPKQKEVYQNIFTDILREKLMEISGIIVSKHKDCEGLALKISNSGNLISAHTLARFFGILPARNTYPATLDILAKYIGHDTFNHFIQHETRNLDRGLRMPENVFGLGAYSMGALELAIETNDTMNILELLESVDLNSPERLKVTALLGRKVRAARNQGELLETLISTESGRRLFYESFVDEDDPNGYFSSALESYYLQHASILNNKIFGYCFLISKRIYANKSVDNLITDFENFKLLGDLSELYFHEISRFMECQILMDGLSGKIKDTYTLYIDKLLSFEEVYDAPSYAWVLARSVKALAFNGLLKKSLQSVPFSEAIFRCYRRTNMDSVASLILQFIVHSCFKNRDELFLYPPLRLPSHSHENETHARILLESSTSFIYAEGKVQDVLNKNIRTFANQTHQTWVLEMMG
;
A
#
# COMPACT_ATOMS: atom_id res chain seq x y z
N MET A 1 3.80 -34.64 -28.91
CA MET A 1 2.91 -35.13 -27.84
C MET A 1 3.39 -34.49 -26.54
N SER A 2 2.66 -33.52 -25.99
CA SER A 2 3.10 -32.77 -24.81
C SER A 2 3.04 -33.62 -23.54
N ASN A 3 4.03 -33.46 -22.66
CA ASN A 3 4.13 -34.14 -21.38
C ASN A 3 2.89 -33.78 -20.50
N PRO A 4 2.23 -34.75 -19.82
CA PRO A 4 1.10 -34.48 -18.95
C PRO A 4 1.32 -33.35 -17.93
N LYS A 5 2.54 -33.22 -17.39
CA LYS A 5 2.92 -32.13 -16.48
C LYS A 5 2.98 -30.77 -17.18
N GLN A 6 3.40 -30.71 -18.44
CA GLN A 6 3.36 -29.47 -19.22
C GLN A 6 1.91 -29.06 -19.48
N LYS A 7 1.03 -30.01 -19.82
CA LYS A 7 -0.39 -29.74 -20.09
C LYS A 7 -1.11 -29.14 -18.87
N GLU A 8 -0.77 -29.61 -17.66
CA GLU A 8 -1.29 -29.10 -16.39
C GLU A 8 -0.80 -27.67 -16.07
N VAL A 9 0.49 -27.39 -16.28
CA VAL A 9 1.06 -26.04 -16.11
C VAL A 9 0.44 -25.04 -17.08
N TYR A 10 0.30 -25.40 -18.36
CA TYR A 10 -0.36 -24.54 -19.36
C TYR A 10 -1.82 -24.25 -18.99
N GLN A 11 -2.54 -25.25 -18.49
CA GLN A 11 -3.95 -25.09 -18.11
C GLN A 11 -4.09 -24.15 -16.90
N ASN A 12 -3.15 -24.16 -15.95
CA ASN A 12 -3.16 -23.25 -14.80
C ASN A 12 -2.97 -21.79 -15.23
N ILE A 13 -2.03 -21.49 -16.13
CA ILE A 13 -1.78 -20.13 -16.62
C ILE A 13 -3.06 -19.52 -17.24
N PHE A 14 -3.70 -20.24 -18.16
CA PHE A 14 -4.94 -19.74 -18.78
C PHE A 14 -6.11 -19.69 -17.82
N THR A 15 -6.11 -20.51 -16.76
CA THR A 15 -7.10 -20.43 -15.69
C THR A 15 -6.93 -19.15 -14.87
N ASP A 16 -5.69 -18.73 -14.61
CA ASP A 16 -5.39 -17.48 -13.90
C ASP A 16 -5.78 -16.26 -14.74
N ILE A 17 -5.41 -16.23 -16.02
CA ILE A 17 -5.83 -15.16 -16.95
C ILE A 17 -7.36 -15.09 -17.06
N LEU A 18 -8.04 -16.25 -17.09
CA LEU A 18 -9.50 -16.31 -17.09
C LEU A 18 -10.10 -15.69 -15.81
N ARG A 19 -9.51 -15.91 -14.64
CA ARG A 19 -9.95 -15.28 -13.38
C ARG A 19 -9.86 -13.76 -13.44
N GLU A 20 -8.74 -13.24 -13.95
CA GLU A 20 -8.52 -11.80 -14.07
C GLU A 20 -9.55 -11.14 -14.99
N LYS A 21 -9.76 -11.70 -16.19
CA LYS A 21 -10.76 -11.19 -17.15
C LYS A 21 -12.18 -11.29 -16.62
N LEU A 22 -12.50 -12.33 -15.84
CA LEU A 22 -13.79 -12.44 -15.17
C LEU A 22 -14.02 -11.29 -14.19
N MET A 23 -13.00 -10.93 -13.39
CA MET A 23 -13.10 -9.81 -12.44
C MET A 23 -13.19 -8.47 -13.17
N GLU A 24 -12.45 -8.29 -14.26
CA GLU A 24 -12.49 -7.09 -15.11
C GLU A 24 -13.87 -6.87 -15.73
N ILE A 25 -14.38 -7.87 -16.46
CA ILE A 25 -15.67 -7.79 -17.17
C ILE A 25 -16.84 -7.71 -16.20
N SER A 26 -16.77 -8.43 -15.09
CA SER A 26 -17.82 -8.37 -14.07
C SER A 26 -17.73 -7.12 -13.19
N GLY A 27 -16.58 -6.44 -13.11
CA GLY A 27 -16.32 -5.39 -12.14
C GLY A 27 -16.42 -5.85 -10.67
N ILE A 28 -16.32 -7.16 -10.42
CA ILE A 28 -16.38 -7.74 -9.07
C ILE A 28 -15.01 -8.29 -8.71
N ILE A 29 -14.42 -7.76 -7.64
CA ILE A 29 -13.21 -8.32 -7.04
C ILE A 29 -13.61 -9.51 -6.18
N VAL A 30 -13.13 -10.71 -6.53
CA VAL A 30 -13.50 -11.96 -5.84
C VAL A 30 -12.51 -12.25 -4.72
N SER A 31 -12.95 -12.08 -3.48
CA SER A 31 -12.13 -12.29 -2.27
C SER A 31 -12.78 -13.21 -1.23
N LYS A 32 -14.11 -13.33 -1.25
CA LYS A 32 -14.92 -14.15 -0.34
C LYS A 32 -16.10 -14.77 -1.07
N HIS A 33 -16.72 -15.79 -0.46
CA HIS A 33 -17.83 -16.54 -1.07
C HIS A 33 -18.99 -15.64 -1.53
N LYS A 34 -19.29 -14.56 -0.78
CA LYS A 34 -20.34 -13.59 -1.15
C LYS A 34 -20.06 -12.89 -2.49
N ASP A 35 -18.78 -12.67 -2.83
CA ASP A 35 -18.42 -12.06 -4.11
C ASP A 35 -18.68 -13.06 -5.26
N CYS A 36 -18.53 -14.35 -4.99
CA CYS A 36 -18.90 -15.42 -5.92
C CYS A 36 -20.42 -15.50 -6.14
N GLU A 37 -21.24 -15.14 -5.16
CA GLU A 37 -22.70 -15.03 -5.34
C GLU A 37 -23.04 -13.87 -6.27
N GLY A 38 -22.41 -12.71 -6.08
CA GLY A 38 -22.55 -11.56 -6.97
C GLY A 38 -22.09 -11.87 -8.40
N LEU A 39 -20.95 -12.55 -8.54
CA LEU A 39 -20.44 -12.97 -9.84
C LEU A 39 -21.34 -14.03 -10.50
N ALA A 40 -21.82 -15.02 -9.75
CA ALA A 40 -22.78 -16.01 -10.24
C ALA A 40 -24.05 -15.34 -10.78
N LEU A 41 -24.57 -14.33 -10.09
CA LEU A 41 -25.73 -13.57 -10.54
C LEU A 41 -25.45 -12.81 -11.84
N LYS A 42 -24.29 -12.14 -11.96
CA LYS A 42 -23.92 -11.45 -13.21
C LYS A 42 -23.75 -12.41 -14.39
N ILE A 43 -23.14 -13.58 -14.15
CA ILE A 43 -23.00 -14.63 -15.16
C ILE A 43 -24.40 -15.17 -15.54
N SER A 44 -25.29 -15.39 -14.58
CA SER A 44 -26.68 -15.79 -14.83
C SER A 44 -27.45 -14.77 -15.66
N ASN A 45 -27.27 -13.48 -15.42
CA ASN A 45 -27.91 -12.41 -16.19
C ASN A 45 -27.43 -12.35 -17.66
N SER A 46 -26.29 -12.96 -17.97
CA SER A 46 -25.81 -13.13 -19.35
C SER A 46 -26.34 -14.40 -20.05
N GLY A 47 -27.22 -15.16 -19.40
CA GLY A 47 -27.76 -16.42 -19.92
C GLY A 47 -26.91 -17.66 -19.61
N ASN A 48 -25.89 -17.55 -18.76
CA ASN A 48 -24.97 -18.63 -18.39
C ASN A 48 -25.17 -19.03 -16.92
N LEU A 49 -25.36 -20.31 -16.61
CA LEU A 49 -25.62 -20.75 -15.23
C LEU A 49 -24.37 -21.35 -14.57
N ILE A 50 -23.95 -20.78 -13.44
CA ILE A 50 -22.88 -21.31 -12.60
C ILE A 50 -23.18 -21.05 -11.12
N SER A 51 -22.85 -22.00 -10.24
CA SER A 51 -23.09 -21.84 -8.81
C SER A 51 -21.97 -21.06 -8.12
N ALA A 52 -22.32 -20.27 -7.11
CA ALA A 52 -21.37 -19.53 -6.29
C ALA A 52 -20.30 -20.44 -5.66
N HIS A 53 -20.65 -21.68 -5.28
CA HIS A 53 -19.70 -22.67 -4.76
C HIS A 53 -18.69 -23.14 -5.81
N THR A 54 -19.10 -23.23 -7.08
CA THR A 54 -18.20 -23.59 -8.19
C THR A 54 -17.21 -22.47 -8.44
N LEU A 55 -17.68 -21.22 -8.44
CA LEU A 55 -16.82 -20.04 -8.51
C LEU A 55 -15.88 -19.94 -7.31
N ALA A 56 -16.36 -20.18 -6.09
CA ALA A 56 -15.53 -20.13 -4.89
C ALA A 56 -14.39 -21.16 -4.92
N ARG A 57 -14.62 -22.36 -5.48
CA ARG A 57 -13.53 -23.32 -5.75
C ARG A 57 -12.62 -22.87 -6.87
N PHE A 58 -13.20 -22.32 -7.95
CA PHE A 58 -12.45 -21.82 -9.09
C PHE A 58 -11.47 -20.71 -8.69
N PHE A 59 -11.86 -19.80 -7.81
CA PHE A 59 -11.04 -18.71 -7.26
C PHE A 59 -10.20 -19.11 -6.03
N GLY A 60 -10.21 -20.38 -5.62
CA GLY A 60 -9.38 -20.87 -4.51
C GLY A 60 -9.87 -20.48 -3.10
N ILE A 61 -11.10 -19.98 -2.96
CA ILE A 61 -11.74 -19.64 -1.68
C ILE A 61 -12.18 -20.92 -0.93
N LEU A 62 -12.58 -21.95 -1.67
CA LEU A 62 -12.91 -23.27 -1.15
C LEU A 62 -11.87 -24.31 -1.61
N PRO A 63 -11.72 -25.44 -0.89
CA PRO A 63 -10.76 -26.49 -1.23
C PRO A 63 -10.83 -26.88 -2.71
N ALA A 64 -9.65 -26.90 -3.33
CA ALA A 64 -9.50 -27.12 -4.76
C ALA A 64 -10.10 -28.47 -5.19
N ARG A 65 -10.90 -28.43 -6.26
CA ARG A 65 -11.27 -29.58 -7.07
C ARG A 65 -10.93 -29.22 -8.51
N ASN A 66 -10.53 -30.21 -9.30
CA ASN A 66 -10.28 -30.00 -10.72
C ASN A 66 -11.50 -29.35 -11.37
N THR A 67 -11.31 -28.17 -11.95
CA THR A 67 -12.38 -27.45 -12.63
C THR A 67 -12.81 -28.27 -13.85
N TYR A 68 -14.09 -28.58 -13.93
CA TYR A 68 -14.62 -29.35 -15.06
C TYR A 68 -14.53 -28.52 -16.35
N PRO A 69 -14.21 -29.13 -17.51
CA PRO A 69 -14.15 -28.43 -18.79
C PRO A 69 -15.42 -27.63 -19.13
N ALA A 70 -16.60 -28.19 -18.82
CA ALA A 70 -17.87 -27.49 -19.02
C ALA A 70 -17.99 -26.20 -18.20
N THR A 71 -17.40 -26.17 -17.00
CA THR A 71 -17.34 -24.96 -16.17
C THR A 71 -16.45 -23.90 -16.83
N LEU A 72 -15.30 -24.31 -17.37
CA LEU A 72 -14.40 -23.39 -18.08
C LEU A 72 -15.05 -22.81 -19.34
N ASP A 73 -15.83 -23.61 -20.07
CA ASP A 73 -16.60 -23.13 -21.22
C ASP A 73 -17.67 -22.09 -20.83
N ILE A 74 -18.38 -22.31 -19.74
CA ILE A 74 -19.38 -21.36 -19.23
C ILE A 74 -18.72 -20.02 -18.87
N LEU A 75 -17.57 -20.07 -18.21
CA LEU A 75 -16.80 -18.89 -17.85
C LEU A 75 -16.24 -18.17 -19.06
N ALA A 76 -15.70 -18.91 -20.04
CA ALA A 76 -15.21 -18.36 -21.30
C ALA A 76 -16.33 -17.67 -22.11
N LYS A 77 -17.54 -18.24 -22.11
CA LYS A 77 -18.72 -17.64 -22.77
C LYS A 77 -19.13 -16.32 -22.15
N TYR A 78 -19.09 -16.23 -20.83
CA TYR A 78 -19.41 -14.98 -20.13
C TYR A 78 -18.48 -13.84 -20.54
N ILE A 79 -17.21 -14.14 -20.80
CA ILE A 79 -16.22 -13.14 -21.25
C ILE A 79 -16.15 -13.00 -22.78
N GLY A 80 -17.11 -13.57 -23.53
CA GLY A 80 -17.24 -13.38 -24.97
C GLY A 80 -16.54 -14.41 -25.87
N HIS A 81 -16.19 -15.60 -25.35
CA HIS A 81 -15.58 -16.68 -26.15
C HIS A 81 -16.46 -17.93 -26.22
N ASP A 82 -16.53 -18.58 -27.38
CA ASP A 82 -17.41 -19.74 -27.59
C ASP A 82 -17.11 -20.94 -26.67
N THR A 83 -15.84 -21.18 -26.40
CA THR A 83 -15.33 -22.27 -25.55
C THR A 83 -14.04 -21.84 -24.84
N PHE A 84 -13.63 -22.57 -23.81
CA PHE A 84 -12.34 -22.37 -23.16
C PHE A 84 -11.18 -22.61 -24.11
N ASN A 85 -11.30 -23.54 -25.06
CA ASN A 85 -10.29 -23.72 -26.10
C ASN A 85 -10.23 -22.52 -27.06
N HIS A 86 -11.36 -21.91 -27.41
CA HIS A 86 -11.39 -20.67 -28.19
C HIS A 86 -10.70 -19.53 -27.44
N PHE A 87 -10.97 -19.41 -26.14
CA PHE A 87 -10.26 -18.49 -25.25
C PHE A 87 -8.75 -18.74 -25.22
N ILE A 88 -8.31 -19.99 -25.01
CA ILE A 88 -6.88 -20.35 -25.03
C ILE A 88 -6.26 -19.97 -26.37
N GLN A 89 -6.91 -20.28 -27.49
CA GLN A 89 -6.38 -19.93 -28.82
C GLN A 89 -6.34 -18.43 -29.05
N HIS A 90 -7.33 -17.68 -28.56
CA HIS A 90 -7.35 -16.21 -28.63
C HIS A 90 -6.20 -15.61 -27.81
N GLU A 91 -6.06 -16.00 -26.55
CA GLU A 91 -4.99 -15.51 -25.67
C GLU A 91 -3.61 -15.97 -26.14
N THR A 92 -3.48 -17.21 -26.61
CA THR A 92 -2.23 -17.70 -27.23
C THR A 92 -1.91 -16.89 -28.48
N ARG A 93 -2.90 -16.56 -29.32
CA ARG A 93 -2.69 -15.68 -30.48
C ARG A 93 -2.38 -14.25 -30.09
N ASN A 94 -2.88 -13.74 -28.97
CA ASN A 94 -2.55 -12.41 -28.46
C ASN A 94 -1.14 -12.37 -27.88
N LEU A 95 -0.75 -13.40 -27.13
CA LEU A 95 0.62 -13.62 -26.67
C LEU A 95 1.57 -13.79 -27.86
N ASP A 96 1.21 -14.63 -28.83
CA ASP A 96 1.98 -14.86 -30.07
C ASP A 96 1.98 -13.63 -30.99
N ARG A 97 0.90 -12.83 -31.05
CA ARG A 97 0.87 -11.55 -31.79
C ARG A 97 1.69 -10.50 -31.08
N GLY A 98 1.69 -10.45 -29.75
CA GLY A 98 2.61 -9.63 -28.97
C GLY A 98 4.06 -10.01 -29.25
N LEU A 99 4.34 -11.29 -29.46
CA LEU A 99 5.67 -11.79 -29.84
C LEU A 99 6.01 -11.58 -31.34
N ARG A 100 5.02 -11.51 -32.24
CA ARG A 100 5.22 -11.43 -33.71
C ARG A 100 5.03 -10.06 -34.33
N MET A 101 4.33 -9.14 -33.67
CA MET A 101 4.19 -7.74 -34.06
C MET A 101 4.59 -6.86 -32.86
N PRO A 102 5.90 -6.71 -32.61
CA PRO A 102 6.40 -5.98 -31.46
C PRO A 102 5.82 -4.57 -31.43
N GLU A 103 5.78 -3.90 -32.58
CA GLU A 103 5.49 -2.47 -32.74
C GLU A 103 4.11 -2.00 -32.22
N ASN A 104 3.12 -2.89 -32.06
CA ASN A 104 1.78 -2.54 -31.57
C ASN A 104 1.50 -2.95 -30.11
N VAL A 105 2.37 -3.76 -29.49
CA VAL A 105 2.26 -4.21 -28.09
C VAL A 105 3.42 -3.70 -27.26
N PHE A 106 4.60 -3.71 -27.85
CA PHE A 106 5.83 -3.04 -27.44
C PHE A 106 6.05 -1.92 -28.47
N GLY A 107 5.36 -0.79 -28.33
CA GLY A 107 5.56 0.38 -29.20
C GLY A 107 7.04 0.56 -29.56
N LEU A 108 7.37 0.96 -30.78
CA LEU A 108 8.77 1.21 -31.18
C LEU A 108 9.48 2.05 -30.08
N GLY A 109 10.37 1.43 -29.31
CA GLY A 109 11.07 2.04 -28.16
C GLY A 109 10.35 1.98 -26.80
N ALA A 110 9.32 1.16 -26.62
CA ALA A 110 8.49 1.11 -25.42
C ALA A 110 9.09 0.23 -24.32
N TYR A 111 9.08 0.76 -23.10
CA TYR A 111 9.34 0.06 -21.85
C TYR A 111 8.76 -1.36 -21.81
N SER A 112 9.55 -2.33 -21.32
CA SER A 112 9.10 -3.70 -21.07
C SER A 112 9.34 -4.10 -19.62
N MET A 113 8.26 -4.38 -18.89
CA MET A 113 8.32 -4.82 -17.50
C MET A 113 9.08 -6.14 -17.35
N GLY A 114 8.90 -7.08 -18.28
CA GLY A 114 9.63 -8.35 -18.28
C GLY A 114 11.11 -8.18 -18.59
N ALA A 115 11.47 -7.23 -19.47
CA ALA A 115 12.87 -6.91 -19.72
C ALA A 115 13.52 -6.26 -18.50
N LEU A 116 12.80 -5.37 -17.80
CA LEU A 116 13.31 -4.74 -16.58
C LEU A 116 13.53 -5.79 -15.49
N GLU A 117 12.57 -6.69 -15.30
CA GLU A 117 12.69 -7.79 -14.36
C GLU A 117 13.90 -8.68 -14.68
N LEU A 118 14.08 -9.07 -15.94
CA LEU A 118 15.21 -9.88 -16.36
C LEU A 118 16.54 -9.15 -16.14
N ALA A 119 16.62 -7.87 -16.51
CA ALA A 119 17.83 -7.06 -16.33
C ALA A 119 18.22 -6.94 -14.85
N ILE A 120 17.24 -6.80 -13.95
CA ILE A 120 17.49 -6.82 -12.50
C ILE A 120 17.99 -8.20 -12.05
N GLU A 121 17.37 -9.30 -12.48
CA GLU A 121 17.80 -10.67 -12.11
C GLU A 121 19.20 -11.01 -12.63
N THR A 122 19.61 -10.44 -13.77
CA THR A 122 20.94 -10.64 -14.36
C THR A 122 21.97 -9.60 -13.92
N ASN A 123 21.60 -8.64 -13.07
CA ASN A 123 22.43 -7.48 -12.68
C ASN A 123 23.00 -6.72 -13.89
N ASP A 124 22.17 -6.53 -14.92
CA ASP A 124 22.55 -5.78 -16.12
C ASP A 124 22.24 -4.29 -15.95
N THR A 125 23.15 -3.59 -15.29
CA THR A 125 23.01 -2.17 -14.95
C THR A 125 22.70 -1.29 -16.16
N MET A 126 23.33 -1.54 -17.31
CA MET A 126 23.11 -0.73 -18.52
C MET A 126 21.68 -0.86 -19.02
N ASN A 127 21.15 -2.09 -19.09
CA ASN A 127 19.78 -2.31 -19.51
C ASN A 127 18.76 -1.82 -18.48
N ILE A 128 19.07 -1.88 -17.18
CA ILE A 128 18.22 -1.28 -16.14
C ILE A 128 18.06 0.23 -16.38
N LEU A 129 19.17 0.93 -16.65
CA LEU A 129 19.15 2.37 -16.91
C LEU A 129 18.32 2.72 -18.16
N GLU A 130 18.60 2.06 -19.28
CA GLU A 130 17.90 2.30 -20.56
C GLU A 130 16.39 2.06 -20.41
N LEU A 131 16.01 0.98 -19.72
CA LEU A 131 14.60 0.66 -19.48
C LEU A 131 13.92 1.68 -18.56
N LEU A 132 14.59 2.14 -17.50
CA LEU A 132 14.01 3.16 -16.61
C LEU A 132 13.81 4.50 -17.32
N GLU A 133 14.73 4.91 -18.18
CA GLU A 133 14.59 6.13 -18.98
C GLU A 133 13.43 6.05 -19.98
N SER A 134 13.07 4.84 -20.42
CA SER A 134 11.92 4.62 -21.32
C SER A 134 10.55 4.58 -20.63
N VAL A 135 10.49 4.61 -19.28
CA VAL A 135 9.21 4.54 -18.54
C VAL A 135 8.42 5.84 -18.70
N ASP A 136 7.18 5.74 -19.18
CA ASP A 136 6.21 6.83 -19.06
C ASP A 136 5.66 6.93 -17.63
N LEU A 137 6.15 7.92 -16.89
CA LEU A 137 5.75 8.20 -15.51
C LEU A 137 4.31 8.72 -15.37
N ASN A 138 3.63 9.05 -16.47
CA ASN A 138 2.23 9.43 -16.47
C ASN A 138 1.29 8.25 -16.78
N SER A 139 1.83 7.12 -17.24
CA SER A 139 1.06 5.92 -17.52
C SER A 139 0.51 5.28 -16.22
N PRO A 140 -0.73 4.73 -16.23
CA PRO A 140 -1.23 3.90 -15.14
C PRO A 140 -0.34 2.69 -14.81
N GLU A 141 0.45 2.22 -15.77
CA GLU A 141 1.38 1.10 -15.58
C GLU A 141 2.50 1.42 -14.60
N ARG A 142 2.78 2.70 -14.34
CA ARG A 142 3.79 3.13 -13.36
C ARG A 142 3.61 2.46 -11.99
N LEU A 143 2.37 2.22 -11.56
CA LEU A 143 2.09 1.56 -10.28
C LEU A 143 2.59 0.10 -10.25
N LYS A 144 2.49 -0.60 -11.39
CA LYS A 144 3.01 -1.96 -11.53
C LYS A 144 4.54 -1.95 -11.51
N VAL A 145 5.17 -0.97 -12.17
CA VAL A 145 6.63 -0.81 -12.18
C VAL A 145 7.16 -0.46 -10.78
N THR A 146 6.53 0.48 -10.08
CA THR A 146 6.82 0.82 -8.69
C THR A 146 6.76 -0.41 -7.79
N ALA A 147 5.71 -1.22 -7.88
CA ALA A 147 5.57 -2.43 -7.08
C ALA A 147 6.63 -3.50 -7.45
N LEU A 148 6.95 -3.67 -8.74
CA LEU A 148 8.02 -4.57 -9.20
C LEU A 148 9.36 -4.16 -8.61
N LEU A 149 9.76 -2.89 -8.79
CA LEU A 149 11.02 -2.35 -8.28
C LEU A 149 11.12 -2.55 -6.77
N GLY A 150 10.06 -2.19 -6.04
CA GLY A 150 9.98 -2.39 -4.60
C GLY A 150 10.28 -3.83 -4.16
N ARG A 151 9.58 -4.80 -4.72
CA ARG A 151 9.79 -6.23 -4.42
C ARG A 151 11.20 -6.69 -4.79
N LYS A 152 11.69 -6.31 -5.98
CA LYS A 152 12.97 -6.77 -6.49
C LYS A 152 14.13 -6.18 -5.69
N VAL A 153 14.12 -4.88 -5.40
CA VAL A 153 15.13 -4.23 -4.56
C VAL A 153 15.15 -4.86 -3.17
N ARG A 154 14.00 -5.13 -2.57
CA ARG A 154 13.93 -5.75 -1.23
C ARG A 154 14.51 -7.17 -1.21
N ALA A 155 14.36 -7.92 -2.29
CA ALA A 155 14.85 -9.30 -2.41
C ALA A 155 16.29 -9.41 -2.98
N ALA A 156 16.85 -8.31 -3.51
CA ALA A 156 18.13 -8.31 -4.20
C ALA A 156 19.30 -8.61 -3.26
N ARG A 157 20.22 -9.47 -3.71
CA ARG A 157 21.47 -9.75 -2.97
C ARG A 157 22.48 -8.60 -3.07
N ASN A 158 22.47 -7.88 -4.17
CA ASN A 158 23.30 -6.71 -4.47
C ASN A 158 22.49 -5.41 -4.33
N GLN A 159 21.67 -5.31 -3.28
CA GLN A 159 20.74 -4.21 -3.06
C GLN A 159 21.37 -2.81 -3.20
N GLY A 160 22.60 -2.61 -2.70
CA GLY A 160 23.30 -1.33 -2.80
C GLY A 160 23.57 -0.86 -4.24
N GLU A 161 24.06 -1.75 -5.10
CA GLU A 161 24.34 -1.45 -6.52
C GLU A 161 23.05 -1.11 -7.28
N LEU A 162 21.96 -1.83 -7.00
CA LEU A 162 20.67 -1.55 -7.61
C LEU A 162 20.11 -0.20 -7.16
N LEU A 163 20.24 0.15 -5.88
CA LEU A 163 19.83 1.47 -5.35
C LEU A 163 20.64 2.61 -5.98
N GLU A 164 21.95 2.42 -6.11
CA GLU A 164 22.84 3.38 -6.78
C GLU A 164 22.48 3.55 -8.27
N THR A 165 22.09 2.45 -8.93
CA THR A 165 21.56 2.50 -10.30
C THR A 165 20.26 3.29 -10.36
N LEU A 166 19.31 3.02 -9.46
CA LEU A 166 18.01 3.68 -9.43
C LEU A 166 18.12 5.18 -9.17
N ILE A 167 19.06 5.62 -8.33
CA ILE A 167 19.19 7.06 -8.03
C ILE A 167 19.67 7.88 -9.24
N SER A 168 20.39 7.26 -10.17
CA SER A 168 20.96 7.96 -11.32
C SER A 168 19.91 8.45 -12.34
N THR A 169 18.72 7.84 -12.38
CA THR A 169 17.64 8.20 -13.32
C THR A 169 16.48 8.93 -12.64
N GLU A 170 15.78 9.82 -13.35
CA GLU A 170 14.57 10.46 -12.82
C GLU A 170 13.49 9.42 -12.50
N SER A 171 13.27 8.47 -13.42
CA SER A 171 12.31 7.40 -13.23
C SER A 171 12.62 6.54 -12.02
N GLY A 172 13.88 6.16 -11.80
CA GLY A 172 14.27 5.39 -10.61
C GLY A 172 14.02 6.16 -9.31
N ARG A 173 14.34 7.46 -9.28
CA ARG A 173 13.99 8.35 -8.14
C ARG A 173 12.49 8.38 -7.88
N ARG A 174 11.69 8.69 -8.90
CA ARG A 174 10.24 8.86 -8.76
C ARG A 174 9.51 7.55 -8.46
N LEU A 175 9.87 6.45 -9.12
CA LEU A 175 9.19 5.16 -8.97
C LEU A 175 9.54 4.45 -7.67
N PHE A 176 10.81 4.49 -7.25
CA PHE A 176 11.26 3.75 -6.07
C PHE A 176 11.33 4.64 -4.81
N TYR A 177 12.11 5.71 -4.83
CA TYR A 177 12.32 6.54 -3.64
C TYR A 177 11.08 7.33 -3.24
N GLU A 178 10.33 7.85 -4.20
CA GLU A 178 9.20 8.75 -3.94
C GLU A 178 7.83 8.06 -3.96
N SER A 179 7.67 6.99 -4.76
CA SER A 179 6.37 6.30 -4.91
C SER A 179 6.28 4.96 -4.18
N PHE A 180 7.32 4.11 -4.21
CA PHE A 180 7.27 2.84 -3.48
C PHE A 180 7.36 3.06 -1.97
N VAL A 181 8.25 3.96 -1.53
CA VAL A 181 8.49 4.35 -0.13
C VAL A 181 8.37 3.16 0.84
N ASP A 182 9.48 2.45 1.07
CA ASP A 182 9.47 1.27 1.94
C ASP A 182 9.38 1.67 3.42
N GLU A 183 8.15 1.78 3.94
CA GLU A 183 7.88 2.05 5.36
C GLU A 183 8.19 0.84 6.26
N ASP A 184 8.32 -0.37 5.73
CA ASP A 184 8.76 -1.52 6.52
C ASP A 184 10.28 -1.52 6.75
N ASP A 185 11.03 -0.99 5.79
CA ASP A 185 12.49 -0.77 5.81
C ASP A 185 13.31 -1.90 6.48
N PRO A 186 13.18 -3.16 6.02
CA PRO A 186 13.84 -4.29 6.64
C PRO A 186 15.36 -4.12 6.62
N ASN A 187 16.01 -4.26 7.77
CA ASN A 187 17.45 -4.04 7.94
C ASN A 187 17.93 -2.58 7.66
N GLY A 188 17.02 -1.61 7.50
CA GLY A 188 17.36 -0.19 7.37
C GLY A 188 17.88 0.23 5.98
N TYR A 189 17.73 -0.62 4.96
CA TYR A 189 18.32 -0.39 3.65
C TYR A 189 17.79 0.87 2.95
N PHE A 190 16.49 1.13 3.08
CA PHE A 190 15.83 2.24 2.41
C PHE A 190 16.23 3.55 3.10
N SER A 191 16.27 3.57 4.43
CA SER A 191 16.83 4.72 5.18
C SER A 191 18.28 4.99 4.80
N SER A 192 19.14 3.97 4.73
CA SER A 192 20.52 4.12 4.28
C SER A 192 20.60 4.66 2.86
N ALA A 193 19.74 4.19 1.95
CA ALA A 193 19.69 4.67 0.59
C ALA A 193 19.26 6.14 0.49
N LEU A 194 18.32 6.57 1.33
CA LEU A 194 17.90 7.97 1.39
C LEU A 194 19.06 8.88 1.81
N GLU A 195 19.80 8.47 2.85
CA GLU A 195 20.94 9.22 3.39
C GLU A 195 22.14 9.23 2.44
N SER A 196 22.51 8.07 1.92
CA SER A 196 23.73 7.90 1.10
C SER A 196 23.57 8.32 -0.35
N TYR A 197 22.35 8.31 -0.89
CA TYR A 197 22.12 8.55 -2.31
C TYR A 197 21.08 9.64 -2.57
N TYR A 198 19.86 9.48 -2.06
CA TYR A 198 18.74 10.34 -2.46
C TYR A 198 18.90 11.80 -2.05
N LEU A 199 19.25 12.06 -0.79
CA LEU A 199 19.39 13.43 -0.29
C LEU A 199 20.54 14.20 -0.98
N GLN A 200 21.53 13.51 -1.54
CA GLN A 200 22.60 14.13 -2.32
C GLN A 200 22.11 14.63 -3.69
N HIS A 201 21.06 13.99 -4.24
CA HIS A 201 20.46 14.32 -5.52
C HIS A 201 19.20 15.20 -5.40
N ALA A 202 18.62 15.31 -4.20
CA ALA A 202 17.43 16.12 -3.94
C ALA A 202 17.76 17.61 -4.07
N SER A 203 17.48 18.19 -5.25
CA SER A 203 17.69 19.61 -5.53
C SER A 203 16.49 20.49 -5.13
N ILE A 204 15.27 19.94 -5.22
CA ILE A 204 14.02 20.63 -4.91
C ILE A 204 13.67 20.44 -3.43
N LEU A 205 13.09 21.48 -2.84
CA LEU A 205 12.73 21.55 -1.43
C LEU A 205 11.83 20.41 -0.97
N ASN A 206 10.80 20.06 -1.76
CA ASN A 206 9.84 19.00 -1.45
C ASN A 206 10.53 17.66 -1.22
N ASN A 207 11.48 17.31 -2.10
CA ASN A 207 12.25 16.07 -2.03
C ASN A 207 13.14 16.03 -0.78
N LYS A 208 13.72 17.16 -0.40
CA LYS A 208 14.48 17.28 0.86
C LYS A 208 13.56 17.08 2.07
N ILE A 209 12.42 17.78 2.12
CA ILE A 209 11.44 17.63 3.20
C ILE A 209 11.01 16.18 3.34
N PHE A 210 10.66 15.52 2.23
CA PHE A 210 10.32 14.10 2.21
C PHE A 210 11.43 13.25 2.85
N GLY A 211 12.66 13.31 2.33
CA GLY A 211 13.76 12.46 2.77
C GLY A 211 14.11 12.68 4.24
N TYR A 212 14.26 13.94 4.67
CA TYR A 212 14.56 14.25 6.07
C TYR A 212 13.43 13.85 7.02
N CYS A 213 12.16 14.15 6.70
CA CYS A 213 11.05 13.79 7.57
C CYS A 213 10.86 12.26 7.67
N PHE A 214 11.10 11.52 6.59
CA PHE A 214 11.11 10.06 6.63
C PHE A 214 12.16 9.55 7.63
N LEU A 215 13.42 10.00 7.50
CA LEU A 215 14.52 9.55 8.36
C LEU A 215 14.31 9.94 9.83
N ILE A 216 13.88 11.17 10.09
CA ILE A 216 13.60 11.66 11.45
C ILE A 216 12.53 10.79 12.10
N SER A 217 11.36 10.64 11.45
CA SER A 217 10.27 9.86 12.03
C SER A 217 10.68 8.40 12.28
N LYS A 218 11.36 7.75 11.34
CA LYS A 218 11.89 6.38 11.51
C LYS A 218 12.81 6.25 12.72
N ARG A 219 13.77 7.17 12.86
CA ARG A 219 14.73 7.16 13.97
C ARG A 219 14.03 7.40 15.31
N ILE A 220 13.09 8.34 15.39
CA ILE A 220 12.34 8.62 16.62
C ILE A 220 11.50 7.42 17.05
N TYR A 221 10.73 6.81 16.14
CA TYR A 221 9.94 5.62 16.49
C TYR A 221 10.81 4.43 16.90
N ALA A 222 12.01 4.32 16.35
CA ALA A 222 13.00 3.31 16.74
C ALA A 222 13.82 3.71 17.98
N ASN A 223 13.51 4.82 18.65
CA ASN A 223 14.25 5.37 19.80
C ASN A 223 15.76 5.58 19.52
N LYS A 224 16.07 6.10 18.33
CA LYS A 224 17.42 6.44 17.86
C LYS A 224 17.62 7.96 17.80
N SER A 225 18.86 8.41 17.92
CA SER A 225 19.20 9.85 17.82
C SER A 225 18.93 10.40 16.42
N VAL A 226 18.50 11.67 16.38
CA VAL A 226 18.27 12.46 15.18
C VAL A 226 19.17 13.71 15.11
N ASP A 227 20.18 13.82 15.98
CA ASP A 227 20.97 15.05 16.18
C ASP A 227 21.54 15.62 14.87
N ASN A 228 22.01 14.75 13.97
CA ASN A 228 22.57 15.12 12.67
C ASN A 228 21.52 15.56 11.62
N LEU A 229 20.23 15.48 11.93
CA LEU A 229 19.11 15.84 11.05
C LEU A 229 18.33 17.07 11.56
N ILE A 230 18.54 17.47 12.82
CA ILE A 230 17.76 18.55 13.46
C ILE A 230 17.95 19.88 12.75
N THR A 231 19.20 20.25 12.44
CA THR A 231 19.51 21.54 11.81
C THR A 231 18.78 21.73 10.48
N ASP A 232 18.79 20.69 9.64
CA ASP A 232 18.08 20.74 8.35
C ASP A 232 16.56 20.84 8.54
N PHE A 233 16.01 20.13 9.52
CA PHE A 233 14.58 20.21 9.83
C PHE A 233 14.14 21.58 10.35
N GLU A 234 14.93 22.21 11.23
CA GLU A 234 14.64 23.56 11.72
C GLU A 234 14.66 24.59 10.59
N ASN A 235 15.53 24.43 9.59
CA ASN A 235 15.50 25.28 8.39
C ASN A 235 14.19 25.15 7.61
N PHE A 236 13.59 23.95 7.56
CA PHE A 236 12.28 23.77 6.93
C PHE A 236 11.14 24.43 7.71
N LYS A 237 11.25 24.59 9.04
CA LYS A 237 10.22 25.30 9.82
C LYS A 237 10.14 26.79 9.52
N LEU A 238 11.21 27.37 8.98
CA LEU A 238 11.25 28.78 8.60
C LEU A 238 10.55 29.05 7.26
N LEU A 239 10.10 28.01 6.56
CA LEU A 239 9.30 28.14 5.35
C LEU A 239 7.93 28.71 5.71
N GLY A 240 7.68 29.94 5.27
CA GLY A 240 6.43 30.66 5.58
C GLY A 240 5.22 30.17 4.80
N ASP A 241 5.42 29.50 3.66
CA ASP A 241 4.35 28.94 2.84
C ASP A 241 4.58 27.45 2.59
N LEU A 242 3.57 26.63 2.91
CA LEU A 242 3.55 25.19 2.69
C LEU A 242 2.61 24.80 1.54
N SER A 243 2.01 25.78 0.84
CA SER A 243 1.00 25.57 -0.19
C SER A 243 1.51 24.79 -1.41
N GLU A 244 2.81 24.88 -1.72
CA GLU A 244 3.46 24.16 -2.81
C GLU A 244 3.83 22.70 -2.45
N LEU A 245 3.65 22.30 -1.19
CA LEU A 245 3.92 20.93 -0.76
C LEU A 245 2.74 20.03 -1.09
N TYR A 246 3.06 18.84 -1.57
CA TYR A 246 2.06 17.79 -1.72
C TYR A 246 1.70 17.20 -0.34
N PHE A 247 0.51 16.59 -0.24
CA PHE A 247 -0.06 16.23 1.05
C PHE A 247 0.77 15.16 1.79
N HIS A 248 1.54 14.34 1.06
CA HIS A 248 2.44 13.36 1.66
C HIS A 248 3.65 14.00 2.37
N GLU A 249 4.15 15.13 1.87
CA GLU A 249 5.20 15.95 2.47
C GLU A 249 4.64 16.68 3.69
N ILE A 250 3.45 17.28 3.56
CA ILE A 250 2.79 18.00 4.67
C ILE A 250 2.48 17.06 5.83
N SER A 251 1.90 15.90 5.54
CA SER A 251 1.59 14.91 6.57
C SER A 251 2.85 14.43 7.32
N ARG A 252 3.98 14.23 6.62
CA ARG A 252 5.28 13.90 7.23
C ARG A 252 5.87 15.07 8.01
N PHE A 253 5.78 16.27 7.46
CA PHE A 253 6.26 17.46 8.13
C PHE A 253 5.52 17.69 9.45
N MET A 254 4.19 17.59 9.45
CA MET A 254 3.36 17.67 10.65
C MET A 254 3.68 16.55 11.65
N GLU A 255 3.86 15.31 11.19
CA GLU A 255 4.32 14.18 12.01
C GLU A 255 5.64 14.52 12.72
N CYS A 256 6.65 14.97 11.97
CA CYS A 256 7.95 15.33 12.53
C CYS A 256 7.89 16.54 13.47
N GLN A 257 7.07 17.57 13.19
CA GLN A 257 6.90 18.70 14.10
C GLN A 257 6.41 18.22 15.47
N ILE A 258 5.37 17.38 15.49
CA ILE A 258 4.81 16.81 16.73
C ILE A 258 5.85 15.94 17.45
N LEU A 259 6.57 15.08 16.73
CA LEU A 259 7.61 14.21 17.31
C LEU A 259 8.77 15.01 17.93
N MET A 260 9.23 16.07 17.27
CA MET A 260 10.33 16.92 17.74
C MET A 260 9.94 17.75 18.97
N ASP A 261 8.72 18.28 19.00
CA ASP A 261 8.17 18.92 20.20
C ASP A 261 8.02 17.92 21.35
N GLY A 262 7.76 16.66 21.02
CA GLY A 262 7.82 15.52 21.93
C GLY A 262 9.17 15.33 22.60
N LEU A 263 10.23 15.19 21.78
CA LEU A 263 11.60 15.04 22.25
C LEU A 263 12.08 16.22 23.10
N SER A 264 11.66 17.44 22.74
CA SER A 264 12.03 18.66 23.48
C SER A 264 11.14 18.94 24.71
N GLY A 265 10.15 18.08 24.99
CA GLY A 265 9.22 18.22 26.10
C GLY A 265 8.18 19.33 25.95
N LYS A 266 8.15 20.03 24.81
CA LYS A 266 7.25 21.17 24.51
C LYS A 266 5.85 20.73 24.11
N ILE A 267 5.67 19.48 23.68
CA ILE A 267 4.41 19.01 23.10
C ILE A 267 3.19 19.18 24.02
N LYS A 268 3.39 19.17 25.35
CA LYS A 268 2.31 19.38 26.33
C LYS A 268 1.65 20.76 26.20
N ASP A 269 2.42 21.75 25.72
CA ASP A 269 2.00 23.14 25.57
C ASP A 269 1.61 23.47 24.13
N THR A 270 2.09 22.69 23.14
CA THR A 270 1.90 22.98 21.70
C THR A 270 0.86 22.10 21.01
N TYR A 271 0.42 20.99 21.60
CA TYR A 271 -0.49 20.05 20.93
C TYR A 271 -1.82 20.67 20.44
N THR A 272 -2.37 21.67 21.14
CA THR A 272 -3.59 22.36 20.70
C THR A 272 -3.36 23.17 19.42
N LEU A 273 -2.19 23.81 19.28
CA LEU A 273 -1.83 24.53 18.07
C LEU A 273 -1.71 23.59 16.88
N TYR A 274 -1.19 22.37 17.10
CA TYR A 274 -1.18 21.34 16.07
C TYR A 274 -2.58 20.90 15.69
N ILE A 275 -3.50 20.73 16.65
CA ILE A 275 -4.91 20.40 16.37
C ILE A 275 -5.55 21.49 15.49
N ASP A 276 -5.38 22.76 15.84
CA ASP A 276 -5.95 23.89 15.08
C ASP A 276 -5.39 23.91 13.65
N LYS A 277 -4.08 23.70 13.49
CA LYS A 277 -3.44 23.61 12.17
C LYS A 277 -3.89 22.38 11.37
N LEU A 278 -4.15 21.25 12.03
CA LEU A 278 -4.69 20.06 11.36
C LEU A 278 -6.12 20.30 10.88
N LEU A 279 -6.94 21.02 11.64
CA LEU A 279 -8.30 21.35 11.22
C LEU A 279 -8.33 22.31 10.03
N SER A 280 -7.39 23.25 9.93
CA SER A 280 -7.32 24.16 8.77
C SER A 280 -7.03 23.46 7.44
N PHE A 281 -6.49 22.24 7.46
CA PHE A 281 -6.24 21.46 6.24
C PHE A 281 -7.48 20.76 5.67
N GLU A 282 -8.58 20.67 6.43
CA GLU A 282 -9.79 19.99 5.97
C GLU A 282 -10.42 20.65 4.74
N GLU A 283 -10.35 21.99 4.65
CA GLU A 283 -10.88 22.75 3.52
C GLU A 283 -9.90 22.80 2.32
N VAL A 284 -8.64 22.43 2.54
CA VAL A 284 -7.56 22.51 1.54
C VAL A 284 -7.46 21.22 0.74
N TYR A 285 -7.64 20.07 1.39
CA TYR A 285 -7.42 18.75 0.80
C TYR A 285 -8.71 17.96 0.59
N ASP A 286 -8.72 17.11 -0.44
CA ASP A 286 -9.76 16.09 -0.55
C ASP A 286 -9.71 15.10 0.63
N ALA A 287 -10.79 14.33 0.82
CA ALA A 287 -10.93 13.46 1.99
C ALA A 287 -9.80 12.39 2.09
N PRO A 288 -9.38 11.70 1.01
CA PRO A 288 -8.25 10.77 1.07
C PRO A 288 -6.92 11.44 1.45
N SER A 289 -6.62 12.61 0.87
CA SER A 289 -5.40 13.37 1.15
C SER A 289 -5.38 13.89 2.59
N TYR A 290 -6.51 14.42 3.06
CA TYR A 290 -6.67 14.88 4.43
C TYR A 290 -6.56 13.72 5.44
N ALA A 291 -7.05 12.52 5.09
CA ALA A 291 -6.91 11.34 5.93
C ALA A 291 -5.44 11.00 6.20
N TRP A 292 -4.54 11.17 5.23
CA TRP A 292 -3.10 10.98 5.45
C TRP A 292 -2.50 12.00 6.43
N VAL A 293 -2.90 13.27 6.29
CA VAL A 293 -2.47 14.34 7.21
C VAL A 293 -2.90 14.03 8.64
N LEU A 294 -4.18 13.67 8.84
CA LEU A 294 -4.68 13.27 10.16
C LEU A 294 -4.01 12.01 10.69
N ALA A 295 -3.91 10.95 9.88
CA ALA A 295 -3.42 9.64 10.33
C ALA A 295 -1.98 9.72 10.86
N ARG A 296 -1.07 10.39 10.14
CA ARG A 296 0.32 10.54 10.58
C ARG A 296 0.45 11.41 11.82
N SER A 297 -0.33 12.49 11.91
CA SER A 297 -0.32 13.35 13.09
C SER A 297 -0.92 12.68 14.32
N VAL A 298 -1.99 11.91 14.18
CA VAL A 298 -2.54 11.12 15.29
C VAL A 298 -1.53 10.08 15.75
N LYS A 299 -0.87 9.38 14.83
CA LYS A 299 0.21 8.45 15.17
C LYS A 299 1.30 9.14 16.01
N ALA A 300 1.75 10.34 15.64
CA ALA A 300 2.72 11.11 16.42
C ALA A 300 2.18 11.57 17.78
N LEU A 301 0.92 12.00 17.87
CA LEU A 301 0.27 12.38 19.13
C LEU A 301 0.12 11.18 20.07
N ALA A 302 -0.16 9.99 19.54
CA ALA A 302 -0.24 8.75 20.31
C ALA A 302 1.13 8.37 20.89
N PHE A 303 2.18 8.41 20.06
CA PHE A 303 3.55 8.16 20.50
C PHE A 303 3.99 9.09 21.65
N ASN A 304 3.49 10.33 21.65
CA ASN A 304 3.75 11.32 22.71
C ASN A 304 2.76 11.27 23.89
N GLY A 305 1.87 10.26 23.95
CA GLY A 305 0.90 10.10 25.04
C GLY A 305 -0.18 11.19 25.09
N LEU A 306 -0.40 11.93 23.99
CA LEU A 306 -1.31 13.08 23.93
C LEU A 306 -2.58 12.83 23.10
N LEU A 307 -2.72 11.65 22.49
CA LEU A 307 -3.89 11.32 21.66
C LEU A 307 -5.20 11.50 22.43
N LYS A 308 -5.36 10.88 23.61
CA LYS A 308 -6.60 10.98 24.40
C LYS A 308 -6.97 12.42 24.76
N LYS A 309 -5.99 13.23 25.12
CA LYS A 309 -6.18 14.65 25.42
C LYS A 309 -6.60 15.42 24.18
N SER A 310 -5.99 15.12 23.04
CA SER A 310 -6.32 15.73 21.75
C SER A 310 -7.75 15.43 21.31
N LEU A 311 -8.22 14.19 21.52
CA LEU A 311 -9.59 13.77 21.20
C LEU A 311 -10.67 14.41 22.11
N GLN A 312 -10.29 15.15 23.16
CA GLN A 312 -11.27 15.96 23.91
C GLN A 312 -11.74 17.18 23.11
N SER A 313 -10.98 17.62 22.09
CA SER A 313 -11.44 18.61 21.12
C SER A 313 -12.52 18.00 20.25
N VAL A 314 -13.75 18.50 20.38
CA VAL A 314 -14.91 18.06 19.58
C VAL A 314 -14.64 18.23 18.08
N PRO A 315 -14.16 19.40 17.59
CA PRO A 315 -13.85 19.57 16.16
C PRO A 315 -12.85 18.54 15.64
N PHE A 316 -11.80 18.23 16.43
CA PHE A 316 -10.78 17.26 16.04
C PHE A 316 -11.31 15.84 15.96
N SER A 317 -12.06 15.42 16.97
CA SER A 317 -12.72 14.11 16.98
C SER A 317 -13.70 13.98 15.81
N GLU A 318 -14.49 15.01 15.52
CA GLU A 318 -15.42 15.01 14.40
C GLU A 318 -14.70 14.93 13.04
N ALA A 319 -13.57 15.62 12.86
CA ALA A 319 -12.76 15.53 11.65
C ALA A 319 -12.28 14.08 11.40
N ILE A 320 -11.77 13.41 12.44
CA ILE A 320 -11.38 11.99 12.38
C ILE A 320 -12.58 11.11 11.99
N PHE A 321 -13.75 11.34 12.60
CA PHE A 321 -14.98 10.60 12.26
C PHE A 321 -15.44 10.83 10.82
N ARG A 322 -15.35 12.07 10.31
CA ARG A 322 -15.71 12.39 8.93
C ARG A 322 -14.81 11.65 7.94
N CYS A 323 -13.49 11.65 8.17
CA CYS A 323 -12.57 10.88 7.35
C CYS A 323 -12.86 9.38 7.42
N TYR A 324 -12.99 8.80 8.62
CA TYR A 324 -13.33 7.38 8.80
C TYR A 324 -14.60 6.96 8.05
N ARG A 325 -15.64 7.80 8.04
CA ARG A 325 -16.91 7.49 7.36
C ARG A 325 -16.86 7.65 5.84
N ARG A 326 -15.88 8.40 5.30
CA ARG A 326 -15.78 8.75 3.88
C ARG A 326 -14.72 7.95 3.12
N THR A 327 -13.76 7.34 3.81
CA THR A 327 -12.68 6.63 3.13
C THR A 327 -13.11 5.23 2.70
N ASN A 328 -12.87 4.92 1.42
CA ASN A 328 -12.83 3.54 0.96
C ASN A 328 -11.58 2.91 1.60
N MET A 329 -11.69 1.76 2.27
CA MET A 329 -10.56 1.16 2.99
C MET A 329 -9.47 0.69 1.99
N ASP A 330 -8.60 1.61 1.57
CA ASP A 330 -7.64 1.45 0.48
C ASP A 330 -6.21 1.86 0.84
N SER A 331 -6.01 2.38 2.05
CA SER A 331 -4.75 2.97 2.53
C SER A 331 -4.52 2.70 4.01
N VAL A 332 -3.25 2.66 4.42
CA VAL A 332 -2.90 2.51 5.84
C VAL A 332 -3.37 3.70 6.68
N ALA A 333 -3.41 4.91 6.10
CA ALA A 333 -4.05 6.07 6.76
C ALA A 333 -5.50 5.79 7.16
N SER A 334 -6.29 5.18 6.28
CA SER A 334 -7.67 4.79 6.58
C SER A 334 -7.75 3.74 7.69
N LEU A 335 -6.81 2.79 7.74
CA LEU A 335 -6.72 1.82 8.84
C LEU A 335 -6.36 2.49 10.18
N ILE A 336 -5.46 3.48 10.18
CA ILE A 336 -5.10 4.24 11.38
C ILE A 336 -6.35 4.93 11.93
N LEU A 337 -7.07 5.69 11.08
CA LEU A 337 -8.29 6.42 11.47
C LEU A 337 -9.39 5.47 11.94
N GLN A 338 -9.62 4.36 11.24
CA GLN A 338 -10.53 3.31 11.69
C GLN A 338 -10.14 2.81 13.08
N PHE A 339 -8.87 2.44 13.27
CA PHE A 339 -8.43 1.89 14.54
C PHE A 339 -8.65 2.87 15.71
N ILE A 340 -8.35 4.15 15.53
CA ILE A 340 -8.61 5.20 16.55
C ILE A 340 -10.10 5.30 16.89
N VAL A 341 -10.96 5.31 15.87
CA VAL A 341 -12.41 5.37 16.07
C VAL A 341 -12.88 4.19 16.90
N HIS A 342 -12.45 2.97 16.55
CA HIS A 342 -12.81 1.77 17.29
C HIS A 342 -12.18 1.70 18.69
N SER A 343 -10.95 2.16 18.89
CA SER A 343 -10.28 2.10 20.20
C SER A 343 -10.86 3.11 21.19
N CYS A 344 -11.20 4.31 20.72
CA CYS A 344 -11.59 5.42 21.60
C CYS A 344 -13.10 5.61 21.72
N PHE A 345 -13.91 5.12 20.78
CA PHE A 345 -15.33 5.47 20.70
C PHE A 345 -16.30 4.28 20.67
N LYS A 346 -15.85 3.02 20.60
CA LYS A 346 -16.76 1.85 20.52
C LYS A 346 -17.77 1.74 21.66
N ASN A 347 -17.44 2.25 22.84
CA ASN A 347 -18.27 2.17 24.03
C ASN A 347 -19.21 3.39 24.19
N ARG A 348 -19.32 4.24 23.16
CA ARG A 348 -20.23 5.38 23.16
C ARG A 348 -21.49 5.00 22.39
N ASP A 349 -22.57 4.75 23.12
CA ASP A 349 -23.84 4.25 22.58
C ASP A 349 -24.46 5.15 21.51
N GLU A 350 -24.10 6.43 21.49
CA GLU A 350 -24.62 7.44 20.55
C GLU A 350 -23.97 7.37 19.15
N LEU A 351 -22.90 6.61 18.97
CA LEU A 351 -22.11 6.61 17.74
C LEU A 351 -22.27 5.29 16.97
N PHE A 352 -22.96 5.35 15.83
CA PHE A 352 -22.96 4.24 14.88
C PHE A 352 -21.57 4.07 14.24
N LEU A 353 -20.99 2.88 14.42
CA LEU A 353 -19.70 2.48 13.85
C LEU A 353 -19.92 1.42 12.76
N TYR A 354 -19.25 1.59 11.63
CA TYR A 354 -19.19 0.53 10.63
C TYR A 354 -18.33 -0.62 11.15
N PRO A 355 -18.60 -1.88 10.74
CA PRO A 355 -17.72 -2.99 11.06
C PRO A 355 -16.29 -2.72 10.55
N PRO A 356 -15.25 -3.10 11.31
CA PRO A 356 -13.89 -2.85 10.89
C PRO A 356 -13.56 -3.60 9.60
N LEU A 357 -12.98 -2.89 8.65
CA LEU A 357 -12.54 -3.42 7.37
C LEU A 357 -11.04 -3.74 7.40
N ARG A 358 -10.59 -4.57 6.46
CA ARG A 358 -9.19 -4.95 6.26
C ARG A 358 -8.72 -4.48 4.89
N LEU A 359 -7.42 -4.22 4.76
CA LEU A 359 -6.83 -3.97 3.45
C LEU A 359 -6.61 -5.30 2.70
N PRO A 360 -6.71 -5.31 1.37
CA PRO A 360 -6.33 -6.48 0.57
C PRO A 360 -4.90 -6.92 0.89
N SER A 361 -4.69 -8.21 1.15
CA SER A 361 -3.40 -8.71 1.69
C SER A 361 -2.21 -8.56 0.74
N HIS A 362 -2.45 -8.34 -0.55
CA HIS A 362 -1.43 -8.12 -1.59
C HIS A 362 -1.23 -6.63 -1.95
N SER A 363 -1.97 -5.73 -1.30
CA SER A 363 -1.78 -4.28 -1.42
C SER A 363 -0.93 -3.78 -0.26
N HIS A 364 -0.09 -2.77 -0.50
CA HIS A 364 0.78 -2.13 0.51
C HIS A 364 1.90 -3.02 1.04
N GLU A 365 2.59 -3.74 0.14
CA GLU A 365 3.79 -4.54 0.49
C GLU A 365 4.89 -3.69 1.15
N ASN A 366 4.88 -2.38 0.92
CA ASN A 366 5.78 -1.38 1.50
C ASN A 366 5.41 -0.93 2.94
N GLU A 367 4.24 -1.30 3.47
CA GLU A 367 3.78 -0.88 4.80
C GLU A 367 3.02 -2.01 5.54
N THR A 368 3.53 -3.24 5.37
CA THR A 368 2.91 -4.47 5.88
C THR A 368 2.90 -4.53 7.39
N HIS A 369 3.95 -4.04 8.06
CA HIS A 369 4.07 -4.10 9.52
C HIS A 369 2.96 -3.29 10.21
N ALA A 370 2.74 -2.04 9.77
CA ALA A 370 1.69 -1.20 10.32
C ALA A 370 0.30 -1.77 10.01
N ARG A 371 0.07 -2.26 8.79
CA ARG A 371 -1.19 -2.92 8.40
C ARG A 371 -1.53 -4.09 9.32
N ILE A 372 -0.60 -5.03 9.49
CA ILE A 372 -0.82 -6.22 10.34
C ILE A 372 -1.13 -5.81 11.78
N LEU A 373 -0.41 -4.84 12.33
CA LEU A 373 -0.63 -4.36 13.68
C LEU A 373 -2.00 -3.69 13.83
N LEU A 374 -2.38 -2.79 12.93
CA LEU A 374 -3.67 -2.09 12.99
C LEU A 374 -4.85 -3.06 12.87
N GLU A 375 -4.79 -4.01 11.93
CA GLU A 375 -5.85 -5.03 11.76
C GLU A 375 -5.93 -5.96 12.98
N SER A 376 -4.77 -6.37 13.52
CA SER A 376 -4.71 -7.25 14.70
C SER A 376 -5.17 -6.53 15.97
N SER A 377 -4.77 -5.27 16.16
CA SER A 377 -5.18 -4.43 17.28
C SER A 377 -6.66 -4.09 17.21
N THR A 378 -7.19 -3.84 16.01
CA THR A 378 -8.64 -3.68 15.82
C THR A 378 -9.37 -4.97 16.19
N SER A 379 -8.85 -6.13 15.81
CA SER A 379 -9.43 -7.42 16.19
C SER A 379 -9.36 -7.66 17.71
N PHE A 380 -8.25 -7.26 18.36
CA PHE A 380 -8.06 -7.37 19.80
C PHE A 380 -9.11 -6.60 20.60
N ILE A 381 -9.52 -5.42 20.10
CA ILE A 381 -10.56 -4.60 20.73
C ILE A 381 -11.89 -5.36 20.90
N TYR A 382 -12.18 -6.32 20.02
CA TYR A 382 -13.43 -7.09 19.98
C TYR A 382 -13.26 -8.54 20.45
N ALA A 383 -12.04 -8.99 20.69
CA ALA A 383 -11.77 -10.36 21.12
C ALA A 383 -12.02 -10.54 22.62
N GLU A 384 -12.39 -11.77 23.00
CA GLU A 384 -12.60 -12.17 24.39
C GLU A 384 -11.83 -13.46 24.73
N GLY A 385 -11.55 -13.66 26.03
CA GLY A 385 -10.93 -14.87 26.56
C GLY A 385 -9.57 -15.18 25.93
N LYS A 386 -9.32 -16.46 25.65
CA LYS A 386 -8.02 -16.96 25.18
C LYS A 386 -7.54 -16.30 23.88
N VAL A 387 -8.46 -15.90 22.99
CA VAL A 387 -8.10 -15.23 21.73
C VAL A 387 -7.54 -13.84 22.02
N GLN A 388 -8.16 -13.11 22.95
CA GLN A 388 -7.69 -11.80 23.37
C GLN A 388 -6.28 -11.87 23.97
N ASP A 389 -5.99 -12.88 24.80
CA ASP A 389 -4.66 -13.09 25.39
C ASP A 389 -3.58 -13.35 24.32
N VAL A 390 -3.90 -14.20 23.34
CA VAL A 390 -2.99 -14.51 22.22
C VAL A 390 -2.73 -13.27 21.37
N LEU A 391 -3.77 -12.50 21.05
CA LEU A 391 -3.64 -11.26 20.29
C LEU A 391 -2.78 -10.24 21.05
N ASN A 392 -3.06 -9.99 22.33
CA ASN A 392 -2.29 -9.05 23.16
C ASN A 392 -0.79 -9.40 23.17
N LYS A 393 -0.46 -10.68 23.38
CA LYS A 393 0.92 -11.16 23.38
C LYS A 393 1.58 -10.93 22.01
N ASN A 394 0.93 -11.39 20.93
CA ASN A 394 1.50 -11.32 19.59
C ASN A 394 1.66 -9.87 19.10
N ILE A 395 0.67 -9.01 19.36
CA ILE A 395 0.73 -7.59 19.02
C ILE A 395 1.93 -6.92 19.70
N ARG A 396 2.10 -7.13 21.02
CA ARG A 396 3.24 -6.55 21.76
C ARG A 396 4.58 -7.06 21.26
N THR A 397 4.70 -8.37 21.03
CA THR A 397 5.94 -8.96 20.49
C THR A 397 6.26 -8.39 19.12
N PHE A 398 5.29 -8.37 18.21
CA PHE A 398 5.50 -7.91 16.84
C PHE A 398 5.77 -6.41 16.77
N ALA A 399 5.03 -5.58 17.52
CA ALA A 399 5.25 -4.13 17.58
C ALA A 399 6.67 -3.77 18.05
N ASN A 400 7.22 -4.53 19.02
CA ASN A 400 8.59 -4.34 19.48
C ASN A 400 9.62 -4.78 18.42
N GLN A 401 9.38 -5.91 17.75
CA GLN A 401 10.27 -6.42 16.69
C GLN A 401 10.35 -5.49 15.48
N THR A 402 9.24 -4.82 15.13
CA THR A 402 9.15 -3.94 13.96
C THR A 402 9.28 -2.45 14.30
N HIS A 403 9.53 -2.10 15.57
CA HIS A 403 9.58 -0.71 16.07
C HIS A 403 8.31 0.12 15.82
N GLN A 404 7.14 -0.53 15.76
CA GLN A 404 5.83 0.10 15.54
C GLN A 404 5.06 0.24 16.87
N THR A 405 5.75 0.66 17.93
CA THR A 405 5.22 0.70 19.31
C THR A 405 4.11 1.72 19.52
N TRP A 406 4.01 2.75 18.66
CA TRP A 406 2.92 3.73 18.67
C TRP A 406 1.53 3.09 18.57
N VAL A 407 1.39 1.90 17.98
CA VAL A 407 0.12 1.16 17.98
C VAL A 407 -0.31 0.75 19.39
N LEU A 408 0.65 0.40 20.25
CA LEU A 408 0.37 0.00 21.63
C LEU A 408 -0.16 1.19 22.44
N GLU A 409 0.37 2.39 22.20
CA GLU A 409 -0.08 3.64 22.85
C GLU A 409 -1.51 4.01 22.46
N MET A 410 -1.94 3.63 21.24
CA MET A 410 -3.31 3.82 20.78
C MET A 410 -4.30 2.74 21.27
N MET A 411 -3.79 1.61 21.78
CA MET A 411 -4.61 0.55 22.39
C MET A 411 -4.95 0.82 23.86
N GLY A 412 -4.08 1.53 24.56
CA GLY A 412 -4.18 1.84 26.00
C GLY A 412 -5.10 3.00 26.28
#